data_AF-A0A4R8EBV2-F1
#
_entry.id   AF-A0A4R8EBV2-F1
#
_cell.length_a   1.000
_cell.length_b   1.000
_cell.length_c   1.000
_cell.angle_alpha   90.00
_cell.angle_beta   90.00
_cell.angle_gamma   90.00
#
_symmetry.space_group_name_H-M   'P 1'
#
loop_
_entity.id
_entity.type
_entity.pdbx_description
1 polymer ?
#
loop_
_entity_poly.entity_id
_entity_poly.type
_entity_poly.pdbx_seq_one_letter_code
_entity_poly.pdbx_strand_id
1 'polypeptide(L)'
;MMKKLIVLLSLVFMYSCSSDESQDGMSIDGGYNINAKINPPQWIQGTWIDSKGQIFEFTKSDITCNSYGNLYSAKGEVQYYIIQDEDPEITQTQTDDSYILQYKNSASSKRTYSFVKISDTEIESKGAFKGIYTKK
;
A
#
# COMPACT_ATOMS: atom_id res chain seq x y z
N MET A 1 -13.79 -3.76 -62.91
CA MET A 1 -12.75 -4.35 -62.02
C MET A 1 -12.27 -3.26 -61.06
N MET A 2 -11.78 -3.69 -59.88
CA MET A 2 -11.11 -2.93 -58.80
C MET A 2 -11.90 -2.79 -57.48
N LYS A 3 -11.56 -3.72 -56.58
CA LYS A 3 -11.30 -3.60 -55.13
C LYS A 3 -12.34 -2.87 -54.27
N LYS A 4 -13.27 -3.65 -53.70
CA LYS A 4 -13.86 -3.35 -52.39
C LYS A 4 -12.94 -3.90 -51.30
N LEU A 5 -12.22 -3.05 -50.59
CA LEU A 5 -11.65 -3.40 -49.29
C LEU A 5 -11.27 -2.13 -48.53
N ILE A 6 -12.09 -1.72 -47.57
CA ILE A 6 -11.60 -0.92 -46.44
C ILE A 6 -12.20 -1.55 -45.19
N VAL A 7 -11.37 -2.38 -44.55
CA VAL A 7 -11.58 -2.95 -43.22
C VAL A 7 -11.26 -1.85 -42.22
N LEU A 8 -12.20 -1.54 -41.32
CA LEU A 8 -11.95 -0.69 -40.16
C LEU A 8 -11.33 -1.58 -39.07
N LEU A 9 -9.99 -1.59 -38.99
CA LEU A 9 -9.24 -2.32 -37.97
C LEU A 9 -8.86 -1.37 -36.84
N SER A 10 -9.23 -1.75 -35.62
CA SER A 10 -8.95 -1.12 -34.34
C SER A 10 -7.46 -0.85 -34.13
N LEU A 11 -7.11 0.34 -33.61
CA LEU A 11 -5.82 0.56 -32.95
C LEU A 11 -6.05 0.76 -31.46
N VAL A 12 -5.69 -0.28 -30.73
CA VAL A 12 -5.65 -0.35 -29.28
C VAL A 12 -4.34 0.26 -28.80
N PHE A 13 -4.43 1.00 -27.70
CA PHE A 13 -3.33 1.64 -26.99
C PHE A 13 -2.19 0.67 -26.66
N MET A 14 -0.96 1.07 -26.96
CA MET A 14 0.24 0.54 -26.32
C MET A 14 1.06 1.71 -25.79
N TYR A 15 0.85 2.05 -24.51
CA TYR A 15 1.83 2.82 -23.74
C TYR A 15 2.99 1.87 -23.43
N SER A 16 4.15 2.15 -24.04
CA SER A 16 5.38 1.44 -23.72
C SER A 16 5.81 1.78 -22.31
N CYS A 17 5.89 0.75 -21.48
CA CYS A 17 6.54 0.73 -20.19
C CYS A 17 8.04 1.04 -20.40
N SER A 18 8.58 2.01 -19.67
CA SER A 18 10.00 2.04 -19.35
C SER A 18 10.22 2.92 -18.13
N SER A 19 10.01 2.32 -16.97
CA SER A 19 10.83 2.65 -15.81
C SER A 19 11.31 1.32 -15.27
N ASP A 20 12.57 1.00 -15.52
CA ASP A 20 13.33 0.08 -14.68
C ASP A 20 13.29 0.65 -13.26
N GLU A 21 12.33 0.21 -12.46
CA GLU A 21 12.37 0.41 -11.01
C GLU A 21 13.03 -0.84 -10.44
N SER A 22 14.33 -0.69 -10.19
CA SER A 22 15.11 -1.55 -9.33
C SER A 22 14.27 -1.94 -8.12
N GLN A 23 14.26 -3.24 -7.81
CA GLN A 23 13.81 -3.71 -6.52
C GLN A 23 14.75 -3.14 -5.46
N ASP A 24 14.40 -1.97 -4.94
CA ASP A 24 15.04 -1.39 -3.77
C ASP A 24 14.57 -2.18 -2.55
N GLY A 25 15.14 -3.39 -2.43
CA GLY A 25 15.33 -4.02 -1.14
C GLY A 25 16.27 -3.13 -0.35
N MET A 26 15.77 -2.50 0.71
CA MET A 26 16.63 -1.74 1.60
C MET A 26 17.59 -2.72 2.27
N SER A 27 18.84 -2.71 1.81
CA SER A 27 19.93 -3.46 2.42
C SER A 27 20.24 -2.79 3.76
N ILE A 28 19.73 -3.37 4.84
CA ILE A 28 20.24 -3.04 6.18
C ILE A 28 21.60 -3.72 6.31
N ASP A 29 22.60 -2.95 6.74
CA ASP A 29 23.99 -3.37 6.96
C ASP A 29 23.98 -4.68 7.77
N GLY A 30 24.24 -5.82 7.09
CA GLY A 30 23.98 -7.15 7.62
C GLY A 30 23.54 -8.23 6.62
N GLY A 31 23.25 -7.87 5.35
CA GLY A 31 23.06 -8.85 4.27
C GLY A 31 21.69 -9.55 4.23
N TYR A 32 20.71 -9.07 5.01
CA TYR A 32 19.36 -9.63 5.01
C TYR A 32 18.49 -8.99 3.92
N ASN A 33 18.25 -9.72 2.83
CA ASN A 33 17.19 -9.41 1.85
C ASN A 33 15.82 -9.82 2.42
N ILE A 34 15.27 -9.00 3.32
CA ILE A 34 13.98 -9.26 3.98
C ILE A 34 12.82 -8.70 3.15
N ASN A 35 12.25 -9.56 2.31
CA ASN A 35 11.07 -9.26 1.50
C ASN A 35 9.77 -9.33 2.32
N ALA A 36 9.56 -8.36 3.22
CA ALA A 36 8.26 -8.11 3.84
C ALA A 36 7.28 -7.59 2.77
N LYS A 37 6.34 -8.42 2.31
CA LYS A 37 5.38 -8.06 1.26
C LYS A 37 4.13 -7.40 1.84
N ILE A 38 4.16 -6.08 1.98
CA ILE A 38 2.99 -5.22 2.20
C ILE A 38 2.71 -4.54 0.87
N ASN A 39 1.49 -4.66 0.32
CA ASN A 39 1.23 -4.19 -1.05
C ASN A 39 -0.07 -3.37 -1.15
N PRO A 40 -0.13 -2.12 -0.66
CA PRO A 40 -1.37 -1.33 -0.72
C PRO A 40 -1.90 -1.19 -2.17
N PRO A 41 -3.21 -1.35 -2.41
CA PRO A 41 -3.78 -1.29 -3.76
C PRO A 41 -3.66 0.13 -4.36
N GLN A 42 -3.57 0.23 -5.68
CA GLN A 42 -3.31 1.50 -6.37
C GLN A 42 -4.29 2.61 -6.00
N TRP A 43 -5.57 2.29 -5.77
CA TRP A 43 -6.60 3.29 -5.45
C TRP A 43 -6.34 4.02 -4.13
N ILE A 44 -5.66 3.40 -3.16
CA ILE A 44 -5.37 4.02 -1.84
C ILE A 44 -4.01 4.72 -1.80
N GLN A 45 -3.16 4.53 -2.82
CA GLN A 45 -1.83 5.15 -2.84
C GLN A 45 -1.89 6.68 -2.83
N GLY A 46 -0.94 7.29 -2.12
CA GLY A 46 -0.85 8.73 -1.88
C GLY A 46 -0.95 9.12 -0.41
N THR A 47 -1.04 10.43 -0.17
CA THR A 47 -1.12 11.02 1.18
C THR A 47 -2.56 11.39 1.53
N TRP A 48 -2.96 11.08 2.75
CA TRP A 48 -4.30 11.29 3.27
C TRP A 48 -4.24 11.96 4.63
N ILE A 49 -5.11 12.93 4.89
CA ILE A 49 -5.13 13.70 6.13
C ILE A 49 -6.54 13.75 6.73
N ASP A 50 -6.64 13.57 8.04
CA ASP A 50 -7.89 13.75 8.77
C ASP A 50 -8.07 15.19 9.27
N SER A 51 -9.24 15.49 9.85
CA SER A 51 -9.53 16.82 10.40
C SER A 51 -8.67 17.21 11.61
N LYS A 52 -7.92 16.26 12.20
CA LYS A 52 -7.06 16.45 13.37
C LYS A 52 -5.59 16.60 12.99
N GLY A 53 -5.27 16.55 11.69
CA GLY A 53 -3.91 16.65 11.17
C GLY A 53 -3.13 15.34 11.21
N GLN A 54 -3.79 14.22 11.46
CA GLN A 54 -3.20 12.90 11.36
C GLN A 54 -3.03 12.53 9.88
N ILE A 55 -1.84 12.03 9.52
CA ILE A 55 -1.47 11.78 8.12
C ILE A 55 -1.20 10.30 7.89
N PHE A 56 -1.82 9.73 6.86
CA PHE A 56 -1.44 8.46 6.26
C PHE A 56 -0.69 8.70 4.96
N GLU A 57 0.32 7.88 4.68
CA GLU A 57 0.94 7.77 3.36
C GLU A 57 0.99 6.30 2.93
N PHE A 58 0.47 6.01 1.75
CA PHE A 58 0.45 4.69 1.16
C PHE A 58 1.36 4.68 -0.06
N THR A 59 2.39 3.83 -0.02
CA THR A 59 3.27 3.57 -1.15
C THR A 59 2.99 2.18 -1.73
N LYS A 60 3.73 1.78 -2.76
CA LYS A 60 3.65 0.41 -3.30
C LYS A 60 4.04 -0.66 -2.27
N SER A 61 4.83 -0.31 -1.24
CA SER A 61 5.40 -1.29 -0.30
C SER A 61 5.23 -0.99 1.18
N ASP A 62 4.53 0.09 1.55
CA ASP A 62 4.38 0.51 2.94
C ASP A 62 3.10 1.31 3.20
N ILE A 63 2.69 1.31 4.47
CA ILE A 63 1.68 2.20 5.04
C ILE A 63 2.38 2.92 6.19
N THR A 64 2.54 4.24 6.06
CA THR A 64 3.02 5.06 7.17
C THR A 64 1.89 5.88 7.76
N CYS A 65 1.94 6.10 9.07
CA CYS A 65 1.00 6.94 9.79
C CYS A 65 1.77 7.89 10.70
N ASN A 66 1.59 9.19 10.52
CA ASN A 66 2.02 10.20 11.49
C ASN A 66 0.83 10.56 12.38
N SER A 67 0.81 10.01 13.58
CA SER A 67 -0.21 10.28 14.59
C SER A 67 0.38 11.16 15.69
N TYR A 68 0.05 12.46 15.64
CA TYR A 68 0.46 13.46 16.63
C TYR A 68 1.99 13.50 16.87
N GLY A 69 2.78 13.43 15.80
CA GLY A 69 4.25 13.48 15.87
C GLY A 69 4.93 12.12 16.03
N ASN A 70 4.17 11.04 16.19
CA ASN A 70 4.71 9.67 16.20
C ASN A 70 4.53 9.05 14.81
N LEU A 71 5.65 8.72 14.17
CA LEU A 71 5.67 8.06 12.86
C LEU A 71 5.68 6.53 13.05
N TYR A 72 4.71 5.87 12.45
CA TYR A 72 4.60 4.42 12.37
C TYR A 72 4.79 3.99 10.92
N SER A 73 5.55 2.92 10.68
CA SER A 73 5.70 2.26 9.36
C SER A 73 5.36 0.80 9.50
N ALA A 74 4.39 0.32 8.72
CA ALA A 74 4.00 -1.09 8.74
C ALA A 74 5.14 -1.99 8.25
N LYS A 75 5.86 -1.56 7.20
CA LYS A 75 7.04 -2.27 6.69
C LYS A 75 8.13 -2.34 7.74
N GLY A 76 8.42 -1.23 8.42
CA GLY A 76 9.42 -1.19 9.48
C GLY A 76 9.06 -2.08 10.67
N GLU A 77 7.81 -2.03 11.14
CA GLU A 77 7.33 -2.88 12.24
C GLU A 77 7.40 -4.37 11.87
N VAL A 78 7.06 -4.74 10.64
CA VAL A 78 7.17 -6.11 10.15
C VAL A 78 8.63 -6.56 10.04
N GLN A 79 9.50 -5.73 9.47
CA GLN A 79 10.92 -6.04 9.32
C GLN A 79 11.61 -6.30 10.66
N TYR A 80 11.19 -5.61 11.73
CA TYR A 80 11.70 -5.84 13.08
C TYR A 80 11.48 -7.28 13.57
N TYR A 81 10.35 -7.92 13.23
CA TYR A 81 10.11 -9.33 13.57
C TYR A 81 10.96 -10.27 12.73
N ILE A 82 11.06 -10.01 11.43
CA ILE A 82 11.86 -10.86 10.53
C ILE A 82 13.34 -10.85 10.92
N ILE A 83 13.89 -9.71 11.33
CA ILE A 83 15.28 -9.58 11.82
C ILE A 83 15.50 -10.40 13.11
N GLN A 84 14.47 -10.60 13.92
CA GLN A 84 14.51 -11.42 15.12
C GLN A 84 14.22 -12.91 14.87
N ASP A 85 14.16 -13.32 13.60
CA ASP A 85 13.80 -14.70 13.21
C ASP A 85 12.39 -15.09 13.69
N GLU A 86 11.48 -14.11 13.80
CA GLU A 86 10.07 -14.32 14.14
C GLU A 86 9.17 -14.15 12.90
N ASP A 87 8.10 -14.93 12.82
CA ASP A 87 7.04 -14.74 11.82
C ASP A 87 6.19 -13.50 12.17
N PRO A 88 6.13 -12.45 11.32
CA PRO A 88 5.27 -11.30 11.52
C PRO A 88 3.78 -11.59 11.31
N GLU A 89 3.38 -12.80 10.88
CA GLU A 89 1.99 -13.23 10.67
C GLU A 89 1.19 -12.26 9.77
N ILE A 90 1.80 -11.81 8.68
CA ILE A 90 1.20 -10.82 7.77
C ILE A 90 0.02 -11.45 7.03
N THR A 91 -1.13 -10.78 7.09
CA THR A 91 -2.30 -11.09 6.29
C THR A 91 -2.80 -9.81 5.64
N GLN A 92 -3.20 -9.91 4.36
CA GLN A 92 -3.75 -8.79 3.61
C GLN A 92 -4.93 -9.23 2.76
N THR A 93 -6.00 -8.44 2.79
CA THR A 93 -7.21 -8.64 1.98
C THR A 93 -7.48 -7.36 1.20
N GLN A 94 -7.73 -7.51 -0.10
CA GLN A 94 -7.96 -6.39 -1.02
C GLN A 94 -9.18 -6.65 -1.86
N THR A 95 -10.00 -5.61 -2.00
CA THR A 95 -11.09 -5.50 -2.97
C THR A 95 -11.00 -4.16 -3.68
N ASP A 96 -11.90 -3.90 -4.61
CA ASP A 96 -11.97 -2.61 -5.31
C ASP A 96 -12.23 -1.44 -4.34
N ASP A 97 -12.92 -1.71 -3.23
CA ASP A 97 -13.36 -0.70 -2.26
C ASP A 97 -12.83 -0.89 -0.84
N SER A 98 -11.96 -1.89 -0.60
CA SER A 98 -11.44 -2.13 0.74
C SER A 98 -10.02 -2.67 0.75
N TYR A 99 -9.26 -2.29 1.78
CA TYR A 99 -7.94 -2.83 2.05
C TYR A 99 -7.77 -3.09 3.54
N ILE A 100 -7.43 -4.33 3.89
CA ILE A 100 -7.15 -4.74 5.26
C ILE A 100 -5.73 -5.29 5.28
N LEU A 101 -4.93 -4.82 6.23
CA LEU A 101 -3.60 -5.34 6.55
C LEU A 101 -3.58 -5.68 8.04
N GLN A 102 -3.15 -6.89 8.38
CA GLN A 102 -2.93 -7.30 9.75
C GLN A 102 -1.57 -7.99 9.89
N TYR A 103 -0.87 -7.70 10.98
CA TYR A 103 0.41 -8.32 11.30
C TYR A 103 0.66 -8.26 12.81
N LYS A 104 1.55 -9.10 13.31
CA LYS A 104 2.00 -9.14 14.71
C LYS A 104 2.70 -7.83 15.08
N ASN A 105 2.26 -7.17 16.14
CA ASN A 105 2.89 -5.93 16.63
C ASN A 105 3.41 -6.05 18.07
N SER A 106 3.06 -7.13 18.79
CA SER A 106 3.73 -7.62 19.99
C SER A 106 3.57 -9.14 20.09
N ALA A 107 4.17 -9.78 21.09
CA ALA A 107 4.03 -11.21 21.34
C ALA A 107 2.56 -11.69 21.46
N SER A 108 1.65 -10.82 21.89
CA SER A 108 0.24 -11.15 22.13
C SER A 108 -0.76 -10.25 21.40
N SER A 109 -0.30 -9.37 20.50
CA SER A 109 -1.17 -8.44 19.79
C SER A 109 -0.86 -8.34 18.30
N LYS A 110 -1.91 -8.06 17.53
CA LYS A 110 -1.81 -7.74 16.11
C LYS A 110 -2.20 -6.28 15.88
N ARG A 111 -1.48 -5.58 15.00
CA ARG A 111 -1.94 -4.33 14.44
C ARG A 111 -2.84 -4.64 13.25
N THR A 112 -3.99 -3.99 13.18
CA THR A 112 -4.92 -4.07 12.05
C THR A 112 -5.10 -2.69 11.45
N TYR A 113 -4.73 -2.52 10.19
CA TYR A 113 -5.20 -1.43 9.35
C TYR A 113 -6.39 -1.91 8.53
N SER A 114 -7.44 -1.09 8.42
CA SER A 114 -8.66 -1.43 7.70
C SER A 114 -9.21 -0.15 7.07
N PHE A 115 -9.21 -0.10 5.75
CA PHE A 115 -9.62 1.07 4.98
C PHE A 115 -10.77 0.72 4.05
N VAL A 116 -11.73 1.64 3.95
CA VAL A 116 -12.85 1.56 3.02
C VAL A 116 -12.80 2.79 2.11
N LYS A 117 -12.88 2.56 0.80
CA LYS A 117 -12.99 3.62 -0.19
C LYS A 117 -14.39 4.23 -0.12
N ILE A 118 -14.49 5.53 0.14
CA ILE A 118 -15.75 6.28 0.04
C ILE A 118 -15.84 6.94 -1.34
N SER A 119 -14.75 7.54 -1.79
CA SER A 119 -14.58 8.13 -3.11
C SER A 119 -13.11 8.11 -3.53
N ASP A 120 -12.76 8.65 -4.70
CA ASP A 120 -11.35 8.80 -5.10
C ASP A 120 -10.55 9.77 -4.22
N THR A 121 -11.24 10.62 -3.45
CA THR A 121 -10.66 11.64 -2.58
C THR A 121 -10.97 11.46 -1.10
N GLU A 122 -11.69 10.40 -0.72
CA GLU A 122 -12.07 10.13 0.67
C GLU A 122 -12.02 8.65 1.02
N ILE A 123 -11.42 8.33 2.18
CA ILE A 123 -11.36 6.99 2.77
C ILE A 123 -11.81 7.02 4.23
N GLU A 124 -12.36 5.90 4.69
CA GLU A 124 -12.60 5.64 6.11
C GLU A 124 -11.58 4.62 6.63
N SER A 125 -10.85 4.97 7.69
CA SER A 125 -10.08 4.02 8.49
C SER A 125 -10.93 3.46 9.63
N LYS A 126 -11.08 2.13 9.67
CA LYS A 126 -11.82 1.37 10.70
C LYS A 126 -10.92 0.61 11.68
N GLY A 127 -9.64 0.50 11.36
CA GLY A 127 -8.65 -0.26 12.14
C GLY A 127 -7.98 0.56 13.25
N ALA A 128 -6.67 0.43 13.38
CA ALA A 128 -5.85 1.44 14.04
C ALA A 128 -6.12 2.80 13.38
N PHE A 129 -6.04 3.88 14.17
CA PHE A 129 -6.13 5.24 13.63
C PHE A 129 -7.45 5.56 12.92
N LYS A 130 -8.56 5.34 13.62
CA LYS A 130 -9.91 5.49 13.08
C LYS A 130 -10.23 6.93 12.70
N GLY A 131 -10.89 7.11 11.56
CA GLY A 131 -11.32 8.42 11.09
C GLY A 131 -11.62 8.46 9.60
N ILE A 132 -12.14 9.60 9.17
CA ILE A 132 -12.28 9.94 7.75
C ILE A 132 -11.04 10.73 7.33
N TYR A 133 -10.43 10.31 6.23
CA TYR A 133 -9.27 10.97 5.67
C TYR A 133 -9.57 11.42 4.25
N THR A 134 -9.08 12.62 3.93
CA THR A 134 -9.18 13.21 2.60
C THR A 134 -7.82 13.21 1.92
N LYS A 135 -7.82 13.03 0.60
CA LYS A 135 -6.58 13.02 -0.18
C LYS A 135 -5.97 14.42 -0.20
N LYS A 136 -4.66 14.52 0.02
CA LYS A 136 -3.90 15.78 0.00
C LYS A 136 -3.40 16.13 -1.40
#